data_AF-A0A956BQZ8-F1
#
_entry.id   AF-A0A956BQZ8-F1
#
_cell.length_a   1.000
_cell.length_b   1.000
_cell.length_c   1.000
_cell.angle_alpha   90.00
_cell.angle_beta   90.00
_cell.angle_gamma   90.00
#
_symmetry.space_group_name_H-M   'P 1'
#
loop_
_entity.id
_entity.type
_entity.pdbx_description
1 polymer ?
#
loop_
_entity_poly.entity_id
_entity_poly.type
_entity_poly.pdbx_seq_one_letter_code
_entity_poly.pdbx_strand_id
1 'polypeptide(L)'
;MDAKRERAAIEKLRTLCMGFPEANERVSHGEPTWFAGKGKVFAMLANHHHGSPHLAVWLPQTPDAQLGLIELDPARFFKPPYVGPRGWVGVVLDATTDWSQVDALVRDAYVHVATQKLRKALTARDGATTR
;
A
#
# COMPACT_ATOMS: atom_id res chain seq x y z
N MET A 1 5.12 -16.25 9.92
CA MET A 1 6.30 -15.47 10.33
C MET A 1 6.25 -15.33 11.86
N ASP A 2 7.28 -14.90 12.58
CA ASP A 2 7.09 -14.64 14.03
C ASP A 2 6.42 -13.27 14.25
N ALA A 3 5.71 -13.11 15.37
CA ALA A 3 4.92 -11.90 15.66
C ALA A 3 5.78 -10.62 15.73
N LYS A 4 7.08 -10.75 16.08
CA LYS A 4 8.01 -9.63 16.14
C LYS A 4 8.32 -9.11 14.73
N ARG A 5 8.55 -10.01 13.77
CA ARG A 5 8.78 -9.66 12.36
C ARG A 5 7.52 -9.06 11.73
N GLU A 6 6.33 -9.57 12.05
CA GLU A 6 5.07 -9.00 11.56
C GLU A 6 4.88 -7.58 12.07
N ARG A 7 5.12 -7.34 13.37
CA ARG A 7 5.13 -5.99 13.93
C ARG A 7 6.11 -5.08 13.20
N ALA A 8 7.34 -5.54 12.96
CA ALA A 8 8.36 -4.76 12.26
C ALA A 8 7.95 -4.42 10.81
N ALA A 9 7.32 -5.37 10.10
CA ALA A 9 6.78 -5.12 8.76
C ALA A 9 5.65 -4.08 8.78
N ILE A 10 4.73 -4.17 9.75
CA ILE A 10 3.64 -3.19 9.92
C ILE A 10 4.19 -1.80 10.21
N GLU A 11 5.17 -1.66 11.12
CA GLU A 11 5.79 -0.36 11.42
C GLU A 11 6.52 0.23 10.20
N LYS A 12 7.19 -0.62 9.42
CA LYS A 12 7.86 -0.16 8.21
C LYS A 12 6.86 0.32 7.16
N LEU A 13 5.78 -0.45 6.91
CA LEU A 13 4.68 -0.02 6.04
C LEU A 13 4.07 1.30 6.52
N ARG A 14 3.79 1.43 7.82
CA ARG A 14 3.28 2.67 8.41
C ARG A 14 4.21 3.84 8.14
N THR A 15 5.52 3.65 8.30
CA THR A 15 6.52 4.70 8.04
C THR A 15 6.48 5.15 6.58
N LEU A 16 6.39 4.22 5.63
CA LEU A 16 6.25 4.53 4.20
C LEU A 16 4.97 5.32 3.93
N CYS A 17 3.81 4.81 4.38
CA CYS A 17 2.52 5.44 4.15
C CYS A 17 2.42 6.85 4.77
N MET A 18 2.97 7.05 5.96
CA MET A 18 2.92 8.35 6.64
C MET A 18 3.92 9.38 6.09
N GLY A 19 4.81 8.97 5.17
CA GLY A 19 5.72 9.87 4.48
C GLY A 19 5.08 10.73 3.39
N PHE A 20 3.85 10.42 2.96
CA PHE A 20 3.16 11.15 1.90
C PHE A 20 2.41 12.41 2.41
N PRO A 21 2.26 13.45 1.57
CA PRO A 21 1.56 14.67 1.96
C PRO A 21 0.14 14.42 2.44
N GLU A 22 -0.22 15.00 3.59
CA GLU A 22 -1.54 14.88 4.21
C GLU A 22 -2.01 13.42 4.42
N ALA A 23 -1.11 12.44 4.41
CA ALA A 23 -1.44 11.04 4.71
C ALA A 23 -1.92 10.91 6.15
N ASN A 24 -2.96 10.09 6.35
CA ASN A 24 -3.47 9.81 7.69
C ASN A 24 -3.86 8.35 7.82
N GLU A 25 -3.57 7.79 8.99
CA GLU A 25 -3.91 6.43 9.39
C GLU A 25 -5.19 6.43 10.24
N ARG A 26 -6.11 5.53 9.91
CA ARG A 26 -7.33 5.25 10.69
C ARG A 26 -7.65 3.77 10.61
N VAL A 27 -8.37 3.25 11.60
CA VAL A 27 -8.94 1.91 11.49
C VAL A 27 -10.15 1.95 10.55
N SER A 28 -10.16 1.08 9.55
CA SER A 28 -11.31 0.85 8.67
C SER A 28 -11.53 -0.64 8.52
N HIS A 29 -12.76 -1.12 8.66
CA HIS A 29 -13.09 -2.55 8.60
C HIS A 29 -12.22 -3.44 9.51
N GLY A 30 -11.78 -2.90 10.66
CA GLY A 30 -10.93 -3.60 11.64
C GLY A 30 -9.42 -3.51 11.37
N GLU A 31 -8.98 -2.92 10.25
CA GLU A 31 -7.58 -2.90 9.85
C GLU A 31 -7.01 -1.47 9.77
N PRO A 32 -5.72 -1.26 10.12
CA PRO A 32 -5.00 -0.04 9.80
C PRO A 32 -5.12 0.31 8.31
N THR A 33 -5.61 1.51 8.03
CA THR A 33 -5.91 1.98 6.67
C THR A 33 -5.41 3.41 6.52
N TRP A 34 -4.76 3.69 5.39
CA TRP A 34 -4.17 4.99 5.09
C TRP A 34 -4.91 5.72 3.97
N PHE A 35 -5.17 7.01 4.20
CA PHE A 35 -5.95 7.89 3.33
C PHE A 35 -5.11 9.06 2.85
N ALA A 36 -5.31 9.47 1.60
CA ALA A 36 -4.66 10.64 1.01
C ALA A 36 -5.49 11.90 1.35
N GLY A 37 -5.01 12.74 2.28
CA GLY A 37 -5.78 13.88 2.80
C GLY A 37 -7.10 13.47 3.43
N LYS A 38 -8.15 14.28 3.31
CA LYS A 38 -9.53 13.87 3.65
C LYS A 38 -10.16 12.92 2.62
N GLY A 39 -9.35 12.36 1.72
CA GLY A 39 -9.77 11.71 0.50
C GLY A 39 -9.90 10.19 0.61
N LYS A 40 -9.42 9.51 -0.44
CA LYS A 40 -9.58 8.08 -0.67
C LYS A 40 -8.47 7.27 0.00
N VAL A 41 -8.77 6.00 0.27
CA VAL A 41 -7.79 5.02 0.74
C VAL A 41 -6.74 4.77 -0.34
N PHE A 42 -5.47 4.76 0.04
CA PHE A 42 -4.36 4.36 -0.83
C PHE A 42 -3.59 3.14 -0.32
N ALA A 43 -3.79 2.74 0.93
CA ALA A 43 -3.26 1.49 1.45
C ALA A 43 -4.18 0.97 2.56
N MET A 44 -4.37 -0.34 2.62
CA MET A 44 -5.08 -1.01 3.71
C MET A 44 -4.29 -2.22 4.14
N LEU A 45 -3.97 -2.33 5.43
CA LEU A 45 -3.37 -3.53 5.96
C LEU A 45 -4.37 -4.69 5.83
N ALA A 46 -3.85 -5.87 5.53
CA ALA A 46 -4.59 -7.12 5.61
C ALA A 46 -3.81 -8.06 6.52
N ASN A 47 -4.07 -7.97 7.82
CA ASN A 47 -3.37 -8.75 8.83
C ASN A 47 -4.05 -10.12 8.99
N HIS A 48 -3.76 -11.05 8.08
CA HIS A 48 -4.47 -12.32 7.98
C HIS A 48 -5.99 -12.13 7.76
N HIS A 49 -6.37 -10.99 7.16
CA HIS A 49 -7.75 -10.63 6.92
C HIS A 49 -8.47 -11.72 6.09
N HIS A 50 -9.68 -12.10 6.52
CA HIS A 50 -10.44 -13.25 6.01
C HIS A 50 -9.73 -14.61 6.08
N GLY A 51 -8.84 -14.81 7.06
CA GLY A 51 -8.12 -16.08 7.20
C GLY A 51 -7.00 -16.24 6.16
N SER A 52 -6.56 -15.14 5.54
CA SER A 52 -5.39 -15.15 4.66
C SER A 52 -4.18 -15.74 5.40
N PRO A 53 -3.42 -16.64 4.77
CA PRO A 53 -2.19 -17.17 5.37
C PRO A 53 -1.08 -16.10 5.48
N HIS A 54 -1.26 -14.94 4.85
CA HIS A 54 -0.26 -13.90 4.75
C HIS A 54 -0.70 -12.60 5.42
N LEU A 55 0.24 -11.96 6.11
CA LEU A 55 0.25 -10.51 6.29
C LEU A 55 0.43 -9.86 4.92
N ALA A 56 -0.41 -8.90 4.58
CA ALA A 56 -0.36 -8.21 3.30
C ALA A 56 -0.76 -6.74 3.42
N VAL A 57 -0.52 -5.98 2.35
CA VAL A 57 -1.13 -4.66 2.13
C VAL A 57 -1.93 -4.68 0.84
N TRP A 58 -3.13 -4.10 0.84
CA TRP A 58 -3.94 -3.93 -0.35
C TRP A 58 -3.81 -2.49 -0.86
N LEU A 59 -3.49 -2.35 -2.14
CA LEU A 59 -3.14 -1.10 -2.80
C LEU A 59 -4.03 -0.90 -4.02
N PRO A 60 -4.78 0.22 -4.15
CA PRO A 60 -5.39 0.60 -5.41
C PRO A 60 -4.35 0.73 -6.52
N GLN A 61 -4.60 0.06 -7.64
CA GLN A 61 -3.78 0.14 -8.85
C GLN A 61 -4.69 0.31 -10.08
N THR A 62 -4.09 0.54 -11.25
CA THR A 62 -4.83 0.38 -12.51
C THR A 62 -5.09 -1.11 -12.77
N PRO A 63 -6.17 -1.48 -13.50
CA PRO A 63 -6.42 -2.88 -13.83
C PRO A 63 -5.24 -3.56 -14.54
N ASP A 64 -4.57 -2.86 -15.46
CA ASP A 64 -3.41 -3.39 -16.18
C ASP A 64 -2.20 -3.61 -15.25
N ALA A 65 -1.94 -2.68 -14.32
CA ALA A 65 -0.88 -2.85 -13.34
C ALA A 65 -1.17 -4.02 -12.38
N GLN A 66 -2.42 -4.18 -11.95
CA GLN A 66 -2.83 -5.32 -11.13
C GLN A 66 -2.54 -6.64 -11.85
N LEU A 67 -2.96 -6.78 -13.11
CA LEU A 67 -2.73 -7.99 -13.90
C LEU A 67 -1.23 -8.26 -14.08
N GLY A 68 -0.47 -7.24 -14.51
CA GLY A 68 0.97 -7.39 -14.72
C GLY A 68 1.75 -7.78 -13.47
N LEU A 69 1.39 -7.25 -12.29
CA LEU A 69 2.00 -7.63 -11.02
C LEU A 69 1.70 -9.09 -10.66
N ILE A 70 0.44 -9.53 -10.82
CA ILE A 70 0.03 -10.91 -10.54
C ILE A 70 0.72 -11.89 -11.50
N GLU A 71 0.85 -11.53 -12.78
CA GLU A 71 1.57 -12.35 -13.77
C GLU A 71 3.08 -12.42 -13.50
N LEU A 72 3.67 -11.32 -13.02
CA LEU A 72 5.09 -11.24 -12.70
C LEU A 72 5.46 -12.14 -11.52
N ASP A 73 4.69 -12.10 -10.43
CA ASP A 73 4.93 -12.93 -9.25
C ASP A 73 3.61 -13.24 -8.50
N PRO A 74 2.92 -14.35 -8.85
CA PRO A 74 1.65 -14.71 -8.24
C PRO A 74 1.79 -15.20 -6.79
N ALA A 75 3.03 -15.44 -6.30
CA ALA A 75 3.26 -15.75 -4.88
C ALA A 75 3.30 -14.47 -4.03
N ARG A 76 3.60 -13.32 -4.63
CA ARG A 76 3.66 -12.00 -3.96
C ARG A 76 2.43 -11.16 -4.17
N PHE A 77 1.85 -11.27 -5.36
CA PHE A 77 0.77 -10.42 -5.80
C PHE A 77 -0.48 -11.24 -6.06
N PHE A 78 -1.60 -10.78 -5.53
CA PHE A 78 -2.88 -11.45 -5.70
C PHE A 78 -4.02 -10.45 -5.84
N LYS A 79 -5.15 -10.94 -6.34
CA LYS A 79 -6.40 -10.16 -6.39
C LYS A 79 -7.11 -10.27 -5.03
N PRO A 80 -7.17 -9.20 -4.21
CA PRO A 80 -7.83 -9.22 -2.92
C PRO A 80 -9.34 -9.37 -3.08
N PRO A 81 -10.04 -9.96 -2.09
CA PRO A 81 -11.49 -10.07 -2.13
C PRO A 81 -12.13 -8.66 -2.11
N TYR A 82 -13.28 -8.54 -2.77
CA TYR A 82 -14.14 -7.34 -2.85
C TYR A 82 -13.56 -6.14 -3.62
N VAL A 83 -12.33 -5.71 -3.32
CA VAL A 83 -11.68 -4.56 -3.95
C VAL A 83 -10.81 -4.94 -5.14
N GLY A 84 -10.44 -6.22 -5.26
CA GLY A 84 -9.72 -6.74 -6.42
C GLY A 84 -10.42 -6.48 -7.75
N PRO A 85 -11.74 -6.71 -7.90
CA PRO A 85 -12.48 -6.32 -9.10
C PRO A 85 -12.43 -4.82 -9.44
N ARG A 86 -12.06 -3.96 -8.48
CA ARG A 86 -11.86 -2.52 -8.67
C ARG A 86 -10.40 -2.16 -8.97
N GLY A 87 -9.56 -3.13 -9.30
CA GLY A 87 -8.15 -2.94 -9.67
C GLY A 87 -7.17 -2.90 -8.50
N TRP A 88 -7.59 -3.18 -7.27
CA TRP A 88 -6.67 -3.21 -6.12
C TRP A 88 -5.82 -4.48 -6.12
N VAL A 89 -4.53 -4.38 -5.83
CA VAL A 89 -3.64 -5.54 -5.69
C VAL A 89 -3.31 -5.80 -4.22
N GLY A 90 -3.25 -7.07 -3.82
CA GLY A 90 -2.70 -7.48 -2.54
C GLY A 90 -1.22 -7.80 -2.69
N VAL A 91 -0.40 -7.27 -1.77
CA VAL A 91 1.06 -7.49 -1.74
C VAL A 91 1.41 -8.20 -0.44
N VAL A 92 1.97 -9.41 -0.54
CA VAL A 92 2.41 -10.20 0.63
C VAL A 92 3.62 -9.53 1.30
N LEU A 93 3.57 -9.40 2.62
CA LEU A 93 4.63 -8.83 3.45
C LEU A 93 5.24 -9.93 4.34
N ASP A 94 6.43 -10.40 3.99
CA ASP A 94 7.20 -11.37 4.75
C ASP A 94 8.70 -11.02 4.88
N ALA A 95 9.51 -11.98 5.34
CA ALA A 95 10.95 -11.80 5.57
C ALA A 95 11.78 -11.51 4.30
N THR A 96 11.24 -11.81 3.13
CA THR A 96 11.89 -11.63 1.81
C THR A 96 11.33 -10.45 1.02
N THR A 97 10.49 -9.64 1.65
CA THR A 97 9.90 -8.43 1.05
C THR A 97 10.98 -7.47 0.56
N ASP A 98 10.96 -7.16 -0.74
CA ASP A 98 11.67 -6.01 -1.28
C ASP A 98 10.91 -4.72 -0.93
N TRP A 99 11.41 -4.03 0.08
CA TRP A 99 10.78 -2.80 0.56
C TRP A 99 10.92 -1.63 -0.41
N SER A 100 11.85 -1.66 -1.35
CA SER A 100 11.94 -0.63 -2.39
C SER A 100 10.81 -0.78 -3.40
N GLN A 101 10.45 -2.02 -3.75
CA GLN A 101 9.29 -2.32 -4.56
C GLN A 101 7.99 -1.95 -3.85
N VAL A 102 7.86 -2.28 -2.56
CA VAL A 102 6.68 -1.89 -1.77
C VAL A 102 6.54 -0.37 -1.70
N ASP A 103 7.62 0.37 -1.47
CA ASP A 103 7.60 1.84 -1.46
C ASP A 103 7.10 2.42 -2.80
N ALA A 104 7.63 1.90 -3.92
CA ALA A 104 7.18 2.31 -5.26
C ALA A 104 5.68 2.03 -5.48
N LEU A 105 5.20 0.84 -5.12
CA LEU A 105 3.79 0.48 -5.26
C LEU A 105 2.85 1.30 -4.36
N VAL A 106 3.27 1.60 -3.14
CA VAL A 106 2.51 2.48 -2.22
C VAL A 106 2.47 3.91 -2.78
N ARG A 107 3.59 4.40 -3.33
CA ARG A 107 3.64 5.70 -4.01
C ARG A 107 2.69 5.75 -5.21
N ASP A 108 2.68 4.71 -6.04
CA ASP A 108 1.77 4.61 -7.19
C ASP A 108 0.32 4.60 -6.73
N ALA A 109 -0.01 3.87 -5.66
CA ALA A 109 -1.34 3.84 -5.08
C ALA A 109 -1.77 5.20 -4.50
N TYR A 110 -0.87 5.88 -3.79
CA TYR A 110 -1.10 7.24 -3.28
C TYR A 110 -1.37 8.18 -4.46
N VAL A 111 -0.50 8.17 -5.46
CA VAL A 111 -0.65 8.98 -6.67
C VAL A 111 -1.97 8.65 -7.35
N HIS A 112 -2.32 7.38 -7.55
CA HIS A 112 -3.57 6.94 -8.19
C HIS A 112 -4.80 7.61 -7.60
N VAL A 113 -4.89 7.70 -6.27
CA VAL A 113 -6.07 8.28 -5.59
C VAL A 113 -5.94 9.76 -5.21
N ALA A 114 -4.73 10.31 -5.25
CA ALA A 114 -4.44 11.68 -4.85
C ALA A 114 -5.09 12.72 -5.78
N THR A 115 -5.61 13.79 -5.16
CA THR A 115 -6.07 14.99 -5.87
C THR A 115 -4.90 15.73 -6.53
N GLN A 116 -5.18 16.63 -7.48
CA GLN A 116 -4.13 17.44 -8.11
C GLN A 116 -3.30 18.24 -7.09
N LYS A 117 -3.93 18.75 -6.02
CA LYS A 117 -3.24 19.46 -4.93
C LYS A 117 -2.20 18.56 -4.25
N LEU A 118 -2.60 17.34 -3.91
CA LEU A 118 -1.73 16.37 -3.23
C LEU A 118 -0.58 15.90 -4.12
N ARG A 119 -0.82 15.69 -5.42
CA ARG A 119 0.25 15.36 -6.38
C ARG A 119 1.28 16.49 -6.49
N LYS A 120 0.82 17.75 -6.57
CA LYS A 120 1.72 18.92 -6.56
C LYS A 120 2.55 18.99 -5.28
N ALA A 121 1.93 18.74 -4.12
CA ALA A 121 2.64 18.70 -2.84
C ALA A 121 3.70 17.59 -2.80
N LEU A 122 3.39 16.41 -3.35
CA LEU A 122 4.34 15.30 -3.44
C LEU A 122 5.54 15.67 -4.33
N THR A 123 5.31 16.23 -5.51
CA THR A 123 6.39 16.69 -6.41
C THR A 123 7.26 17.77 -5.76
N ALA A 124 6.66 18.73 -5.06
CA ALA A 124 7.40 19.77 -4.35
C ALA A 124 8.29 19.20 -3.24
N ARG A 125 7.79 18.21 -2.49
CA ARG A 125 8.55 17.48 -1.47
C ARG A 125 9.72 16.70 -2.09
N ASP A 126 9.49 15.93 -3.14
CA ASP A 126 10.53 15.10 -3.77
C ASP A 126 11.68 15.98 -4.31
N GLY A 127 11.35 17.17 -4.83
CA GLY A 127 12.34 18.18 -5.26
C GLY A 127 13.10 18.87 -4.12
N ALA A 128 12.57 18.86 -2.89
CA ALA A 128 13.23 19.38 -1.70
C ALA A 128 14.15 18.34 -1.04
N THR A 129 13.80 17.05 -1.11
CA THR A 129 14.64 15.95 -0.58
C THR A 129 15.87 15.66 -1.46
N THR A 130 15.85 16.07 -2.73
CA THR A 130 16.95 15.85 -3.70
C THR A 130 17.96 17.02 -3.73
N ARG A 131 17.83 18.00 -2.83
CA ARG A 131 18.77 19.15 -2.68
C ARG A 131 19.43 19.10 -1.31
#